data_AF-K8WTM6-F1
#
_entry.id   AF-K8WTM6-F1
#
_cell.length_a   1.000
_cell.length_b   1.000
_cell.length_c   1.000
_cell.angle_alpha   90.00
_cell.angle_beta   90.00
_cell.angle_gamma   90.00
#
_symmetry.space_group_name_H-M   'P 1'
#
loop_
_entity.id
_entity.type
_entity.pdbx_description
1 polymer ?
#
loop_
_entity_poly.entity_id
_entity_poly.type
_entity_poly.pdbx_seq_one_letter_code
_entity_poly.pdbx_strand_id
1 'polypeptide(L)'
;MLRFRHKFKKFKKIKMLRRQRFRNRSFYNDNKILDMNKMNVVVLTGAGISAESGIQTFRSSDGLWEEHRVEDVATPEGFARNPQLVQRFYNERRHQLQQDNIQPNPAHFALAKLEELLGDNFLLVTQNIDNLHERAGSKRVVHMHGELLKVRCSWSNQVLEWTGDLSPDERCHCCQFPQPLRPHIVWFGEMPL
;
A
#
# COMPACT_ATOMS: atom_id res chain seq x y z
N MET A 1 1.26 -48.66 -10.15
CA MET A 1 2.61 -48.33 -9.60
C MET A 1 3.04 -46.86 -9.76
N LEU A 2 2.67 -46.14 -10.84
CA LEU A 2 3.11 -44.75 -11.08
C LEU A 2 2.53 -43.67 -10.13
N ARG A 3 1.25 -43.79 -9.72
CA ARG A 3 0.57 -42.76 -8.88
C ARG A 3 1.15 -42.63 -7.46
N PHE A 4 1.71 -43.71 -6.91
CA PHE A 4 2.28 -43.73 -5.55
C PHE A 4 3.64 -43.00 -5.49
N ARG A 5 4.48 -43.18 -6.53
CA ARG A 5 5.77 -42.47 -6.69
C ARG A 5 5.61 -40.96 -6.81
N HIS A 6 4.52 -40.50 -7.45
CA HIS A 6 4.25 -39.07 -7.64
C HIS A 6 3.81 -38.37 -6.33
N LYS A 7 2.95 -39.01 -5.53
CA LYS A 7 2.57 -38.52 -4.19
C LYS A 7 3.77 -38.46 -3.23
N PHE A 8 4.67 -39.45 -3.27
CA PHE A 8 5.90 -39.44 -2.46
C PHE A 8 6.88 -38.33 -2.85
N LYS A 9 7.06 -38.04 -4.15
CA LYS A 9 7.88 -36.91 -4.60
C LYS A 9 7.30 -35.56 -4.16
N LYS A 10 5.97 -35.38 -4.28
CA LYS A 10 5.26 -34.16 -3.81
C LYS A 10 5.39 -33.98 -2.28
N PHE A 11 5.26 -35.06 -1.51
CA PHE A 11 5.43 -35.03 -0.05
C PHE A 11 6.87 -34.70 0.36
N LYS A 12 7.88 -35.30 -0.29
CA LYS A 12 9.30 -34.96 -0.06
C LYS A 12 9.60 -33.50 -0.41
N LYS A 13 9.03 -32.96 -1.50
CA LYS A 13 9.17 -31.54 -1.89
C LYS A 13 8.54 -30.61 -0.85
N ILE A 14 7.33 -30.91 -0.36
CA ILE A 14 6.67 -30.12 0.69
C ILE A 14 7.44 -30.19 2.02
N LYS A 15 7.95 -31.37 2.40
CA LYS A 15 8.76 -31.55 3.62
C LYS A 15 10.10 -30.82 3.53
N MET A 16 10.73 -30.80 2.36
CA MET A 16 11.95 -30.04 2.08
C MET A 16 11.70 -28.52 2.14
N LEU A 17 10.62 -28.03 1.50
CA LEU A 17 10.24 -26.61 1.54
C LEU A 17 9.88 -26.16 2.96
N ARG A 18 9.21 -27.01 3.76
CA ARG A 18 8.95 -26.75 5.18
C ARG A 18 10.24 -26.73 6.00
N ARG A 19 11.19 -27.62 5.72
CA ARG A 19 12.53 -27.64 6.36
C ARG A 19 13.37 -26.43 5.97
N GLN A 20 13.31 -25.96 4.72
CA GLN A 20 13.95 -24.71 4.29
C GLN A 20 13.32 -23.49 4.98
N ARG A 21 11.98 -23.43 5.08
CA ARG A 21 11.27 -22.40 5.85
C ARG A 21 11.62 -22.41 7.34
N PHE A 22 11.87 -23.57 7.93
CA PHE A 22 12.33 -23.69 9.31
C PHE A 22 13.81 -23.32 9.50
N ARG A 23 14.68 -23.61 8.52
CA ARG A 23 16.11 -23.25 8.57
C ARG A 23 16.36 -21.75 8.41
N ASN A 24 15.47 -21.03 7.73
CA ASN A 24 15.54 -19.56 7.61
C ASN A 24 14.82 -18.80 8.74
N ARG A 25 14.29 -19.50 9.75
CA ARG A 25 13.84 -18.83 10.98
C ARG A 25 15.05 -18.49 11.82
N SER A 26 15.63 -17.31 11.60
CA SER A 26 16.33 -16.64 12.69
C SER A 26 15.27 -16.29 13.73
N PHE A 27 15.12 -17.14 14.74
CA PHE A 27 14.40 -16.77 15.94
C PHE A 27 15.09 -15.56 16.54
N TYR A 28 14.29 -14.56 16.95
CA TYR A 28 14.75 -13.39 17.68
C TYR A 28 15.49 -13.91 18.93
N ASN A 29 16.80 -13.75 18.93
CA ASN A 29 17.67 -14.07 20.05
C ASN A 29 18.34 -12.74 20.38
N ASP A 30 18.14 -12.24 21.59
CA ASP A 30 18.40 -10.85 22.00
C ASP A 30 19.88 -10.39 21.83
N ASN A 31 20.79 -11.33 21.55
CA ASN A 31 22.22 -11.07 21.36
C ASN A 31 22.64 -10.72 19.91
N LYS A 32 21.70 -10.53 18.96
CA LYS A 32 22.02 -10.27 17.53
C LYS A 32 21.89 -8.81 17.08
N ILE A 33 21.51 -7.88 17.97
CA ILE A 33 21.33 -6.45 17.64
C ILE A 33 22.62 -5.84 17.05
N LEU A 34 23.79 -6.35 17.45
CA LEU A 34 25.11 -5.84 17.04
C LEU A 34 25.49 -6.12 15.57
N ASP A 35 24.78 -6.99 14.83
CA ASP A 35 25.07 -7.28 13.41
C ASP A 35 23.97 -6.79 12.45
N MET A 36 22.96 -6.08 12.98
CA MET A 36 21.85 -5.53 12.18
C MET A 36 22.30 -4.39 11.25
N ASN A 37 23.33 -3.63 11.62
CA ASN A 37 23.89 -2.55 10.79
C ASN A 37 24.52 -3.01 9.46
N LYS A 38 24.61 -4.32 9.20
CA LYS A 38 25.09 -4.87 7.92
C LYS A 38 23.99 -5.49 7.06
N MET A 39 22.76 -5.58 7.56
CA MET A 39 21.66 -6.24 6.84
C MET A 39 20.78 -5.21 6.15
N ASN A 40 20.67 -5.30 4.83
CA ASN A 40 19.66 -4.58 4.07
C ASN A 40 18.29 -5.25 4.26
N VAL A 41 17.33 -4.51 4.80
CA VAL A 41 15.98 -4.98 5.09
C VAL A 41 14.98 -4.17 4.26
N VAL A 42 14.18 -4.89 3.47
CA VAL A 42 13.02 -4.31 2.79
C VAL A 42 11.76 -4.91 3.39
N VAL A 43 10.83 -4.06 3.80
CA VAL A 43 9.52 -4.47 4.30
C VAL A 43 8.47 -4.08 3.27
N LEU A 44 7.63 -5.04 2.87
CA LEU A 44 6.45 -4.79 2.04
C LEU A 44 5.20 -4.87 2.92
N THR A 45 4.42 -3.80 2.96
CA THR A 45 3.15 -3.74 3.68
C THR A 45 1.96 -3.65 2.72
N GLY A 46 0.77 -3.95 3.25
CA GLY A 46 -0.50 -3.83 2.54
C GLY A 46 -1.62 -3.63 3.56
N ALA A 47 -2.87 -3.56 3.09
CA ALA A 47 -3.98 -2.98 3.84
C ALA A 47 -4.20 -3.59 5.24
N GLY A 48 -3.83 -4.87 5.43
CA GLY A 48 -3.91 -5.55 6.72
C GLY A 48 -3.15 -4.85 7.85
N ILE A 49 -2.07 -4.10 7.58
CA ILE A 49 -1.37 -3.35 8.63
C ILE A 49 -2.21 -2.20 9.18
N SER A 50 -3.11 -1.63 8.39
CA SER A 50 -3.98 -0.50 8.77
C SER A 50 -5.33 -0.94 9.32
N ALA A 51 -5.62 -2.25 9.35
CA ALA A 51 -6.93 -2.76 9.79
C ALA A 51 -7.25 -2.42 11.25
N GLU A 52 -6.26 -2.54 12.15
CA GLU A 52 -6.40 -2.16 13.58
C GLU A 52 -6.51 -0.65 13.79
N SER A 53 -6.20 0.15 12.76
CA SER A 53 -6.36 1.61 12.76
C SER A 53 -7.75 2.06 12.28
N GLY A 54 -8.68 1.12 12.01
CA GLY A 54 -10.03 1.44 11.56
C GLY A 54 -10.17 1.65 10.05
N ILE A 55 -9.13 1.37 9.26
CA ILE A 55 -9.19 1.43 7.79
C ILE A 55 -9.65 0.07 7.27
N GLN A 56 -10.75 0.05 6.50
CA GLN A 56 -11.22 -1.21 5.91
C GLN A 56 -10.25 -1.70 4.84
N THR A 57 -10.08 -3.02 4.80
CA THR A 57 -9.22 -3.66 3.82
C THR A 57 -10.01 -4.00 2.56
N PHE A 58 -9.39 -3.83 1.40
CA PHE A 58 -9.94 -4.34 0.14
C PHE A 58 -10.10 -5.87 0.21
N ARG A 59 -11.28 -6.37 -0.20
CA ARG A 59 -11.59 -7.80 -0.23
C ARG A 59 -11.67 -8.29 -1.67
N SER A 60 -10.62 -9.00 -2.11
CA SER A 60 -10.62 -9.60 -3.45
C SER A 60 -11.71 -10.65 -3.66
N SER A 61 -12.29 -11.21 -2.59
CA SER A 61 -13.25 -12.32 -2.67
C SER A 61 -14.64 -11.92 -3.16
N ASP A 62 -15.09 -10.71 -2.84
CA ASP A 62 -16.38 -10.14 -3.30
C ASP A 62 -16.19 -9.10 -4.41
N GLY A 63 -14.94 -8.67 -4.65
CA GLY A 63 -14.62 -7.66 -5.66
C GLY A 63 -15.06 -6.25 -5.27
N LEU A 64 -15.38 -6.05 -3.98
CA LEU A 64 -15.86 -4.78 -3.45
C LEU A 64 -14.77 -4.04 -2.67
N TRP A 65 -14.81 -2.71 -2.75
CA TRP A 65 -14.04 -1.82 -1.90
C TRP A 65 -14.95 -0.72 -1.35
N GLU A 66 -15.19 -0.72 -0.04
CA GLU A 66 -16.25 0.08 0.62
C GLU A 66 -17.57 -0.03 -0.15
N GLU A 67 -18.04 -1.25 -0.38
CA GLU A 67 -19.34 -1.52 -1.03
C GLU A 67 -19.44 -1.13 -2.53
N HIS A 68 -18.38 -0.61 -3.14
CA HIS A 68 -18.30 -0.34 -4.58
C HIS A 68 -17.57 -1.44 -5.34
N ARG A 69 -18.02 -1.72 -6.57
CA ARG A 69 -17.27 -2.56 -7.51
C ARG A 69 -15.97 -1.85 -7.90
N VAL A 70 -14.85 -2.55 -7.81
CA VAL A 70 -13.51 -2.01 -8.08
C VAL A 70 -13.42 -1.37 -9.47
N GLU A 71 -14.02 -1.99 -10.48
CA GLU A 71 -14.01 -1.49 -11.86
C GLU A 71 -14.72 -0.14 -12.03
N ASP A 72 -15.58 0.26 -11.10
CA ASP A 72 -16.28 1.55 -11.15
C ASP A 72 -15.46 2.69 -10.55
N VAL A 73 -14.52 2.38 -9.64
CA VAL A 73 -13.88 3.36 -8.75
C VAL A 73 -12.36 3.35 -8.77
N ALA A 74 -11.75 2.26 -9.25
CA ALA A 74 -10.30 2.05 -9.21
C ALA A 74 -9.75 1.53 -10.55
N THR A 75 -10.29 2.01 -11.68
CA THR A 75 -9.78 1.79 -13.04
C THR A 75 -9.77 3.09 -13.83
N PRO A 76 -8.86 3.26 -14.81
CA PRO A 76 -8.92 4.37 -15.76
C PRO A 76 -10.26 4.45 -16.50
N GLU A 77 -10.84 3.32 -16.87
CA GLU A 77 -12.12 3.22 -17.57
C GLU A 77 -13.29 3.65 -16.68
N GLY A 78 -13.27 3.28 -15.40
CA GLY A 78 -14.23 3.73 -14.40
C GLY A 78 -14.20 5.25 -14.21
N PHE A 79 -13.00 5.82 -14.13
CA PHE A 79 -12.82 7.27 -14.04
C PHE A 79 -13.29 8.00 -15.30
N ALA A 80 -12.95 7.50 -16.48
CA ALA A 80 -13.42 8.10 -17.74
C ALA A 80 -14.95 8.04 -17.89
N ARG A 81 -15.57 6.96 -17.41
CA ARG A 81 -17.01 6.74 -17.45
C ARG A 81 -17.77 7.60 -16.45
N ASN A 82 -17.28 7.75 -15.22
CA ASN A 82 -17.95 8.53 -14.18
C ASN A 82 -16.93 9.15 -13.20
N PRO A 83 -16.31 10.28 -13.57
CA PRO A 83 -15.31 10.92 -12.71
C PRO A 83 -15.94 11.41 -11.39
N GLN A 84 -17.20 11.84 -11.41
CA GLN A 84 -17.93 12.27 -10.19
C GLN A 84 -17.99 11.16 -9.14
N LEU A 85 -18.30 9.93 -9.55
CA LEU A 85 -18.34 8.77 -8.66
C LEU A 85 -16.95 8.49 -8.07
N VAL A 86 -15.92 8.42 -8.91
CA VAL A 86 -14.55 8.15 -8.46
C VAL A 86 -14.05 9.23 -7.52
N GLN A 87 -14.31 10.50 -7.84
CA GLN A 87 -13.89 11.61 -6.98
C GLN A 87 -14.57 11.54 -5.61
N ARG A 88 -15.90 11.36 -5.58
CA ARG A 88 -16.63 11.21 -4.32
C ARG A 88 -16.09 10.04 -3.48
N PHE A 89 -15.86 8.90 -4.12
CA PHE A 89 -15.29 7.71 -3.50
C PHE A 89 -13.94 7.99 -2.80
N TYR A 90 -13.01 8.68 -3.48
CA TYR A 90 -11.73 9.02 -2.88
C TYR A 90 -11.82 10.16 -1.87
N ASN A 91 -12.74 11.11 -2.03
CA ASN A 91 -13.00 12.18 -1.08
C ASN A 91 -13.50 11.62 0.27
N GLU A 92 -14.45 10.69 0.26
CA GLU A 92 -14.94 10.01 1.47
C GLU A 92 -13.79 9.35 2.24
N ARG A 93 -12.84 8.73 1.53
CA ARG A 93 -11.64 8.12 2.13
C ARG A 93 -10.67 9.16 2.68
N ARG A 94 -10.48 10.29 2.00
CA ARG A 94 -9.67 11.41 2.52
C ARG A 94 -10.25 11.94 3.82
N HIS A 95 -11.58 12.12 3.87
CA HIS A 95 -12.28 12.51 5.10
C HIS A 95 -12.06 11.48 6.20
N GLN A 96 -12.29 10.20 5.92
CA GLN A 96 -12.08 9.11 6.88
C GLN A 96 -10.65 9.10 7.42
N LEU A 97 -9.62 9.14 6.56
CA LEU A 97 -8.21 9.10 6.96
C LEU A 97 -7.82 10.24 7.91
N GLN A 98 -8.49 11.40 7.78
CA GLN A 98 -8.27 12.59 8.58
C GLN A 98 -9.11 12.63 9.87
N GLN A 99 -9.95 11.63 10.15
CA GLN A 99 -10.65 11.54 11.42
C GLN A 99 -9.68 11.27 12.58
N ASP A 100 -9.95 11.87 13.74
CA ASP A 100 -9.08 11.78 14.92
C ASP A 100 -8.87 10.34 15.43
N ASN A 101 -9.83 9.45 15.20
CA ASN A 101 -9.76 8.04 15.61
C ASN A 101 -8.92 7.17 14.66
N ILE A 102 -8.63 7.63 13.44
CA ILE A 102 -7.75 6.91 12.50
C ILE A 102 -6.32 7.30 12.84
N GLN A 103 -5.61 6.46 13.60
CA GLN A 103 -4.25 6.71 14.07
C GLN A 103 -3.33 5.52 13.75
N PRO A 104 -2.00 5.73 13.66
CA PRO A 104 -1.08 4.62 13.54
C PRO A 104 -1.22 3.66 14.72
N ASN A 105 -1.13 2.36 14.44
CA ASN A 105 -1.21 1.30 15.45
C ASN A 105 0.19 0.76 15.80
N PRO A 106 0.32 -0.17 16.77
CA PRO A 106 1.62 -0.69 17.19
C PRO A 106 2.50 -1.25 16.06
N ALA A 107 1.92 -1.78 14.99
CA ALA A 107 2.70 -2.30 13.86
C ALA A 107 3.42 -1.18 13.09
N HIS A 108 2.77 -0.03 12.90
CA HIS A 108 3.39 1.13 12.26
C HIS A 108 4.55 1.67 13.09
N PHE A 109 4.33 1.86 14.41
CA PHE A 109 5.38 2.33 15.32
C PHE A 109 6.55 1.35 15.42
N ALA A 110 6.28 0.04 15.35
CA ALA A 110 7.34 -0.98 15.34
C ALA A 110 8.23 -0.87 14.09
N LEU A 111 7.64 -0.57 12.93
CA LEU A 111 8.41 -0.37 11.69
C LEU A 111 9.19 0.94 11.71
N ALA A 112 8.62 2.03 12.22
CA ALA A 112 9.35 3.29 12.42
C ALA A 112 10.56 3.09 13.35
N LYS A 113 10.39 2.36 14.47
CA LYS A 113 11.49 2.03 15.36
C LYS A 113 12.54 1.12 14.70
N LEU A 114 12.12 0.18 13.85
CA LEU A 114 13.05 -0.67 13.11
C LEU A 114 13.87 0.15 12.09
N GLU A 115 13.24 1.12 11.44
CA GLU A 115 13.91 2.07 10.56
C GLU A 115 14.98 2.88 11.32
N GLU A 116 14.67 3.41 12.50
CA GLU A 116 15.65 4.14 13.33
C GLU A 116 16.87 3.28 13.68
N LEU A 117 16.68 1.99 13.96
CA LEU A 117 17.76 1.08 14.29
C LEU A 117 18.64 0.70 13.09
N LEU A 118 18.08 0.67 11.88
CA LEU A 118 18.77 0.21 10.67
C LEU A 118 19.28 1.35 9.78
N GLY A 119 18.74 2.56 9.95
CA GLY A 119 19.08 3.74 9.15
C GLY A 119 18.95 3.47 7.65
N ASP A 120 20.02 3.72 6.91
CA ASP A 120 20.02 3.61 5.44
C ASP A 120 19.86 2.18 4.91
N ASN A 121 20.00 1.17 5.77
CA ASN A 121 19.83 -0.23 5.40
C ASN A 121 18.35 -0.68 5.44
N PHE A 122 17.41 0.24 5.70
CA PHE A 122 15.99 -0.04 5.72
C PHE A 122 15.24 0.65 4.58
N LEU A 123 14.26 -0.05 4.00
CA LEU A 123 13.30 0.51 3.08
C LEU A 123 11.91 -0.08 3.37
N LEU A 124 10.93 0.81 3.52
CA LEU A 124 9.53 0.43 3.63
C LEU A 124 8.84 0.66 2.28
N VAL A 125 8.29 -0.39 1.69
CA VAL A 125 7.42 -0.32 0.52
C VAL A 125 6.00 -0.60 0.99
N THR A 126 5.05 0.26 0.66
CA THR A 126 3.65 0.09 1.06
C THR A 126 2.74 0.08 -0.16
N GLN A 127 1.84 -0.89 -0.18
CA GLN A 127 0.70 -0.92 -1.10
C GLN A 127 -0.45 -0.04 -0.63
N ASN A 128 -0.37 0.48 0.60
CA ASN A 128 -1.39 1.35 1.15
C ASN A 128 -1.25 2.75 0.56
N ILE A 129 -2.40 3.42 0.48
CA ILE A 129 -2.52 4.80 0.03
C ILE A 129 -2.73 5.76 1.20
N ASP A 130 -2.90 5.24 2.42
CA ASP A 130 -2.91 6.02 3.67
C ASP A 130 -1.50 6.48 4.05
N ASN A 131 -1.39 7.47 4.96
CA ASN A 131 -0.12 8.02 5.43
C ASN A 131 0.21 7.61 6.87
N LEU A 132 -0.26 6.43 7.32
CA LEU A 132 -0.09 6.01 8.73
C LEU A 132 1.36 5.65 9.07
N HIS A 133 2.17 5.25 8.09
CA HIS A 133 3.61 5.00 8.29
C HIS A 133 4.36 6.29 8.60
N GLU A 134 4.13 7.34 7.83
CA GLU A 134 4.72 8.67 8.00
C GLU A 134 4.28 9.26 9.34
N ARG A 135 3.00 9.14 9.68
CA ARG A 135 2.45 9.58 10.98
C ARG A 135 3.04 8.81 12.16
N ALA A 136 3.48 7.56 11.96
CA ALA A 136 4.19 6.79 12.98
C ALA A 136 5.68 7.15 13.09
N GLY A 137 6.22 7.93 12.16
CA GLY A 137 7.61 8.39 12.15
C GLY A 137 8.51 7.76 11.08
N SER A 138 7.97 6.88 10.22
CA SER A 138 8.76 6.34 9.10
C SER A 138 9.10 7.42 8.08
N LYS A 139 10.32 7.36 7.52
CA LYS A 139 10.84 8.38 6.59
C LYS A 139 11.20 7.82 5.23
N ARG A 140 11.66 6.57 5.17
CA ARG A 140 12.09 5.86 3.96
C ARG A 140 10.96 4.99 3.43
N VAL A 141 9.87 5.63 3.02
CA VAL A 141 8.64 4.98 2.55
C VAL A 141 8.47 5.16 1.03
N VAL A 142 8.11 4.07 0.34
CA VAL A 142 7.73 4.06 -1.08
C VAL A 142 6.28 3.64 -1.19
N HIS A 143 5.44 4.55 -1.69
CA HIS A 143 4.02 4.30 -1.99
C HIS A 143 3.84 3.77 -3.41
N MET A 144 3.89 2.45 -3.58
CA MET A 144 3.82 1.85 -4.92
C MET A 144 2.44 2.02 -5.58
N HIS A 145 1.39 2.31 -4.81
CA HIS A 145 0.03 2.56 -5.31
C HIS A 145 -0.41 4.02 -5.21
N GLY A 146 0.54 4.93 -4.96
CA GLY A 146 0.26 6.36 -4.76
C GLY A 146 -0.27 6.68 -3.36
N GLU A 147 -0.76 7.90 -3.20
CA GLU A 147 -1.03 8.52 -1.90
C GLU A 147 -2.38 9.24 -1.92
N LEU A 148 -3.22 8.96 -0.93
CA LEU A 148 -4.60 9.42 -0.86
C LEU A 148 -4.72 10.93 -0.69
N LEU A 149 -3.81 11.55 0.06
CA LEU A 149 -3.77 13.00 0.29
C LEU A 149 -3.05 13.76 -0.83
N LYS A 150 -2.92 13.15 -2.01
CA LYS A 150 -2.34 13.77 -3.20
C LYS A 150 -3.25 13.61 -4.41
N VAL A 151 -3.05 14.51 -5.36
CA VAL A 151 -3.70 14.51 -6.68
C VAL A 151 -2.63 14.66 -7.75
N ARG A 152 -2.92 14.22 -8.97
CA ARG A 152 -2.03 14.40 -10.11
C ARG A 152 -2.77 14.95 -11.32
N CYS A 153 -2.04 15.74 -12.11
CA CYS A 153 -2.47 16.10 -13.45
C CYS A 153 -2.56 14.84 -14.32
N SER A 154 -3.70 14.65 -14.99
CA SER A 154 -3.93 13.49 -15.87
C SER A 154 -3.03 13.48 -17.12
N TRP A 155 -2.33 14.58 -17.40
CA TRP A 155 -1.46 14.72 -18.57
C TRP A 155 0.02 14.78 -18.21
N SER A 156 0.44 15.75 -17.39
CA SER A 156 1.86 15.93 -17.04
C SER A 156 2.33 14.99 -15.92
N ASN A 157 1.41 14.32 -15.22
CA ASN A 157 1.66 13.56 -14.00
C ASN A 157 2.24 14.38 -12.83
N GLN A 158 2.24 15.72 -12.91
CA GLN A 158 2.64 16.53 -11.76
C GLN A 158 1.71 16.27 -10.58
N VAL A 159 2.33 15.97 -9.43
CA VAL A 159 1.65 15.63 -8.17
C VAL A 159 1.57 16.86 -7.28
N LEU A 160 0.45 17.01 -6.57
CA LEU A 160 0.17 18.09 -5.63
C LEU A 160 -0.41 17.50 -4.34
N GLU A 161 -0.07 18.09 -3.20
CA GLU A 161 -0.78 17.85 -1.94
C GLU A 161 -2.24 18.28 -2.07
N TRP A 162 -3.16 17.47 -1.55
CA TRP A 162 -4.60 17.70 -1.62
C TRP A 162 -5.34 16.95 -0.52
N THR A 163 -5.67 17.66 0.55
CA THR A 163 -6.35 17.09 1.72
C THR A 163 -7.87 17.22 1.67
N GLY A 164 -8.40 18.17 0.90
CA GLY A 164 -9.83 18.42 0.76
C GLY A 164 -10.50 17.60 -0.33
N ASP A 165 -11.75 17.98 -0.63
CA ASP A 165 -12.51 17.39 -1.73
C ASP A 165 -11.92 17.77 -3.08
N LEU A 166 -11.82 16.78 -3.97
CA LEU A 166 -11.52 17.01 -5.38
C LEU A 166 -12.83 17.01 -6.17
N SER A 167 -13.18 18.14 -6.79
CA SER A 167 -14.29 18.21 -7.74
C SER A 167 -13.84 17.72 -9.13
N PRO A 168 -14.73 17.11 -9.94
CA PRO A 168 -14.45 16.79 -11.34
C PRO A 168 -14.06 17.98 -12.21
N ASP A 169 -14.41 19.20 -11.79
CA ASP A 169 -14.10 20.44 -12.50
C ASP A 169 -12.74 21.03 -12.14
N GLU A 170 -12.05 20.45 -11.16
CA GLU A 170 -10.72 20.88 -10.76
C GLU A 170 -9.70 20.65 -11.89
N ARG A 171 -8.85 21.64 -12.13
CA ARG A 171 -7.87 21.64 -13.21
C ARG A 171 -6.48 21.95 -12.71
N CYS A 172 -5.48 21.39 -13.38
CA CYS A 172 -4.09 21.63 -13.03
C CYS A 172 -3.63 23.04 -13.42
N HIS A 173 -2.64 23.56 -12.69
CA HIS A 173 -1.96 24.82 -13.00
C HIS A 173 -0.65 24.63 -13.80
N CYS A 174 -0.27 23.39 -14.08
CA CYS A 174 1.02 23.07 -14.69
C CYS A 174 1.02 23.01 -16.22
N CYS A 175 -0.15 22.86 -16.83
CA CYS A 175 -0.29 22.72 -18.27
C CYS A 175 -0.76 24.06 -18.88
N GLN A 176 -0.27 24.36 -20.08
CA GLN A 176 -0.73 25.53 -20.85
C GLN A 176 -2.25 25.52 -21.05
N PHE A 177 -2.80 24.35 -21.35
CA PHE A 177 -4.24 24.10 -21.33
C PHE A 177 -4.56 23.28 -20.08
N PRO A 178 -5.25 23.85 -19.08
CA PRO A 178 -5.53 23.18 -17.82
C PRO A 178 -6.23 21.83 -18.03
N GLN A 179 -5.61 20.77 -17.51
CA GLN A 179 -6.10 19.40 -17.62
C GLN A 179 -6.81 18.97 -16.34
N PRO A 180 -7.76 18.01 -16.41
CA PRO A 180 -8.42 17.47 -15.22
C PRO A 180 -7.43 16.89 -14.21
N LEU A 181 -7.63 17.24 -12.95
CA LEU A 181 -6.95 16.58 -11.83
C LEU A 181 -7.66 15.27 -11.49
N ARG A 182 -6.87 14.29 -11.08
CA ARG A 182 -7.36 12.99 -10.57
C ARG A 182 -6.63 12.62 -9.28
N PRO A 183 -7.18 11.71 -8.45
CA PRO A 183 -6.46 11.16 -7.32
C PRO A 183 -5.08 10.63 -7.72
N HIS A 184 -4.06 10.87 -6.90
CA HIS A 184 -2.72 10.32 -7.10
C HIS A 184 -2.68 8.85 -6.64
N ILE A 185 -3.46 8.02 -7.32
CA ILE A 185 -3.64 6.61 -7.03
C ILE A 185 -3.34 5.82 -8.29
N VAL A 186 -2.61 4.72 -8.13
CA VAL A 186 -2.42 3.72 -9.18
C VAL A 186 -3.66 2.85 -9.22
N TRP A 187 -4.34 2.87 -10.35
CA TRP A 187 -5.52 2.05 -10.59
C TRP A 187 -5.17 0.70 -11.20
N PHE A 188 -6.12 -0.24 -11.15
CA PHE A 188 -5.98 -1.49 -11.86
C PHE A 188 -5.76 -1.22 -13.35
N GLY A 189 -4.76 -1.88 -13.93
CA GLY A 189 -4.32 -1.64 -15.31
C GLY A 189 -3.20 -0.61 -15.46
N GLU A 190 -2.90 0.19 -14.42
CA GLU A 190 -1.76 1.11 -14.40
C GLU A 190 -0.50 0.44 -13.84
N MET A 191 0.67 1.00 -14.18
CA MET A 191 1.95 0.56 -13.64
C MET A 191 2.16 1.13 -12.22
N PRO A 192 2.59 0.31 -11.24
CA PRO A 192 3.02 0.82 -9.93
C PRO A 192 4.17 1.83 -10.04
N LEU A 193 4.22 2.77 -9.09
CA LEU A 193 5.25 3.82 -9.02
C LEU A 193 6.61 3.30 -8.54
#